data_AF-A0A2G4GR38-F1
#
_entry.id   AF-A0A2G4GR38-F1
#
_cell.length_a   1.000
_cell.length_b   1.000
_cell.length_c   1.000
_cell.angle_alpha   90.00
_cell.angle_beta   90.00
_cell.angle_gamma   90.00
#
_symmetry.space_group_name_H-M   'P 1'
#
loop_
_entity.id
_entity.type
_entity.pdbx_description
1 polymer ?
#
loop_
_entity_poly.entity_id
_entity_poly.type
_entity_poly.pdbx_seq_one_letter_code
_entity_poly.pdbx_strand_id
1 'polypeptide(L)'
;MGKQAHRISKDENVEVWAKKMEDGSMAVGLFNRGEYENSVVVNWKEIGISDNQTVRDLWRQKDVGEFNKSFKAKVARHGAMLIRIFPSDAKK
;
A
#
# COMPACT_ATOMS: atom_id res chain seq x y z
N MET A 1 -2.25 20.40 -0.03
CA MET A 1 -3.41 20.20 0.86
C MET A 1 -3.27 18.91 1.67
N GLY A 2 -3.37 19.00 3.00
CA GLY A 2 -3.31 17.87 3.94
C GLY A 2 -4.61 17.08 4.03
N LYS A 3 -4.99 16.34 2.98
CA LYS A 3 -6.10 15.38 3.07
C LYS A 3 -5.65 14.19 3.95
N GLN A 4 -6.43 13.82 4.95
CA GLN A 4 -6.11 12.65 5.79
C GLN A 4 -6.21 11.34 4.97
N ALA A 5 -5.48 10.31 5.40
CA ALA A 5 -5.71 8.96 4.91
C ALA A 5 -7.08 8.45 5.33
N HIS A 6 -7.71 7.63 4.48
CA HIS A 6 -8.97 6.97 4.77
C HIS A 6 -8.74 5.46 4.84
N ARG A 7 -9.50 4.78 5.70
CA ARG A 7 -9.45 3.32 5.80
C ARG A 7 -10.14 2.71 4.59
N ILE A 8 -9.41 1.89 3.86
CA ILE A 8 -9.85 1.21 2.65
C ILE A 8 -10.49 -0.12 2.98
N SER A 9 -9.83 -0.90 3.84
CA SER A 9 -10.35 -2.18 4.32
C SER A 9 -9.97 -2.42 5.77
N LYS A 10 -10.79 -3.22 6.44
CA LYS A 10 -10.56 -3.75 7.77
C LYS A 10 -11.10 -5.17 7.81
N ASP A 11 -10.22 -6.10 8.11
CA ASP A 11 -10.54 -7.47 8.50
C ASP A 11 -10.00 -7.66 9.93
N GLU A 12 -10.55 -8.58 10.72
CA GLU A 12 -10.40 -8.71 12.18
C GLU A 12 -9.06 -8.20 12.74
N ASN A 13 -7.96 -8.63 12.14
CA ASN A 13 -6.60 -8.34 12.57
C ASN A 13 -5.79 -7.46 11.61
N VAL A 14 -6.31 -7.05 10.46
CA VAL A 14 -5.54 -6.30 9.46
C VAL A 14 -6.28 -5.07 8.95
N GLU A 15 -5.55 -4.00 8.70
CA GLU A 15 -6.10 -2.75 8.18
C GLU A 15 -5.28 -2.21 7.01
N VAL A 16 -5.98 -1.66 6.03
CA VAL A 16 -5.39 -0.90 4.93
C VAL A 16 -5.90 0.52 4.98
N TRP A 17 -4.97 1.47 4.96
CA TRP A 17 -5.25 2.90 4.90
C TRP A 17 -4.58 3.49 3.68
N ALA A 18 -5.26 4.39 2.95
CA ALA A 18 -4.68 5.02 1.78
C ALA A 18 -4.94 6.52 1.73
N LYS A 19 -3.99 7.23 1.13
CA LYS A 19 -4.04 8.67 0.89
C LYS A 19 -3.49 8.99 -0.49
N LYS A 20 -4.29 9.70 -1.30
CA LYS A 20 -3.81 10.29 -2.54
C LYS A 20 -2.83 11.43 -2.25
N MET A 21 -1.71 11.43 -2.98
CA MET A 21 -0.66 12.44 -2.88
C MET A 21 -0.85 13.50 -3.97
N GLU A 22 -0.16 14.63 -3.84
CA GLU A 22 -0.32 15.77 -4.74
C GLU A 22 0.18 15.46 -6.16
N ASP A 23 1.23 14.66 -6.27
CA ASP A 23 1.78 14.16 -7.54
C ASP A 23 0.96 13.03 -8.17
N GLY A 24 -0.20 12.70 -7.61
CA GLY A 24 -1.08 11.65 -8.12
C GLY A 24 -0.74 10.24 -7.62
N SER A 25 0.40 10.04 -6.95
CA SER A 25 0.72 8.77 -6.31
C SER A 25 -0.18 8.47 -5.11
N MET A 26 -0.10 7.25 -4.58
CA MET A 26 -0.84 6.81 -3.40
C MET A 26 0.12 6.42 -2.28
N ALA A 27 -0.05 7.00 -1.09
CA ALA A 27 0.56 6.48 0.12
C ALA A 27 -0.39 5.47 0.76
N VAL A 28 0.11 4.28 1.10
CA VAL A 28 -0.70 3.18 1.67
C VAL A 28 -0.01 2.64 2.93
N GLY A 29 -0.76 2.57 4.02
CA GLY A 29 -0.36 1.90 5.26
C GLY A 29 -1.02 0.53 5.37
N LEU A 30 -0.21 -0.49 5.58
CA LEU A 30 -0.63 -1.88 5.82
C LEU A 30 -0.35 -2.21 7.28
N PHE A 31 -1.38 -2.53 8.05
CA PHE A 31 -1.27 -2.75 9.49
C PHE A 31 -1.70 -4.15 9.85
N ASN A 32 -0.94 -4.80 10.74
CA ASN A 32 -1.33 -6.02 11.40
C ASN A 32 -1.52 -5.75 12.89
N ARG A 33 -2.76 -5.82 13.34
CA ARG A 33 -3.20 -5.63 14.73
C ARG A 33 -3.36 -6.94 15.49
N GLY A 34 -3.07 -8.08 14.86
CA GLY A 34 -3.14 -9.40 15.49
C GLY A 34 -1.84 -9.83 16.17
N GLU A 35 -1.95 -10.93 16.90
CA GLU A 35 -0.88 -11.52 17.72
C GLU A 35 0.18 -12.31 16.93
N TYR A 36 -0.08 -12.58 15.65
CA TYR A 36 0.79 -13.38 14.76
C TYR A 36 1.10 -12.64 13.46
N GLU A 37 2.10 -13.10 12.69
CA GLU A 37 2.34 -12.61 11.33
C GLU A 37 1.08 -12.79 10.47
N ASN A 38 0.66 -11.72 9.79
CA ASN A 38 -0.45 -11.76 8.85
C ASN A 38 -0.04 -11.24 7.48
N SER A 39 -0.72 -11.74 6.46
CA SER A 39 -0.64 -11.16 5.12
C SER A 39 -1.65 -10.03 4.99
N VAL A 40 -1.19 -8.83 4.64
CA VAL A 40 -2.04 -7.68 4.33
C VAL A 40 -2.00 -7.43 2.83
N VAL A 41 -3.17 -7.25 2.22
CA VAL A 41 -3.32 -7.07 0.76
C VAL A 41 -4.01 -5.75 0.50
N VAL A 42 -3.49 -4.97 -0.44
CA VAL A 42 -4.19 -3.83 -1.03
C VAL A 42 -4.44 -4.10 -2.51
N ASN A 43 -5.70 -4.02 -2.94
CA ASN A 43 -6.11 -4.20 -4.33
C ASN A 43 -6.27 -2.85 -5.03
N TRP A 44 -5.80 -2.73 -6.27
CA TRP A 44 -5.75 -1.43 -6.97
C TRP A 44 -7.15 -0.85 -7.18
N LYS A 45 -8.12 -1.75 -7.44
CA LYS A 45 -9.54 -1.40 -7.57
C LYS A 45 -10.11 -0.70 -6.33
N GLU A 46 -9.65 -1.06 -5.13
CA GLU A 46 -10.14 -0.48 -3.86
C GLU A 46 -9.61 0.93 -3.63
N ILE A 47 -8.46 1.26 -4.23
CA ILE A 47 -7.80 2.57 -4.11
C ILE A 47 -7.87 3.40 -5.39
N GLY A 48 -8.66 2.96 -6.37
CA GLY A 48 -8.91 3.69 -7.62
C GLY A 48 -7.67 3.83 -8.52
N ILE A 49 -6.76 2.86 -8.47
CA ILE A 49 -5.56 2.81 -9.30
C ILE A 49 -5.78 1.79 -10.44
N SER A 50 -5.19 2.05 -11.59
CA SER A 50 -5.15 1.16 -12.76
C SER A 50 -3.70 0.90 -13.17
N ASP A 51 -3.50 0.05 -14.18
CA ASP A 51 -2.22 -0.15 -14.85
C ASP A 51 -1.10 -0.73 -13.97
N ASN A 52 0.07 -0.89 -14.56
CA ASN A 52 1.25 -1.37 -13.86
C ASN A 52 1.84 -0.26 -12.99
N GLN A 53 2.06 -0.56 -11.71
CA GLN A 53 2.50 0.41 -10.71
C GLN A 53 3.76 -0.07 -10.04
N THR A 54 4.71 0.84 -9.82
CA THR A 54 5.83 0.62 -8.92
C THR A 54 5.38 0.78 -7.48
N VAL A 55 5.77 -0.18 -6.64
CA VAL A 55 5.56 -0.14 -5.19
C VAL A 55 6.90 0.12 -4.53
N ARG A 56 6.96 1.15 -3.68
CA ARG A 56 8.14 1.53 -2.91
C ARG A 56 7.87 1.41 -1.41
N ASP A 57 8.73 0.70 -0.70
CA ASP A 57 8.79 0.74 0.76
C ASP A 57 9.44 2.07 1.19
N LEU A 58 8.67 2.89 1.91
CA LEU A 58 9.10 4.23 2.30
C LEU A 58 10.07 4.25 3.47
N TRP A 59 10.02 3.26 4.36
CA TRP A 59 10.97 3.18 5.48
C TRP A 59 12.32 2.65 5.04
N ARG A 60 12.32 1.64 4.16
CA ARG A 60 13.55 1.10 3.56
C ARG A 60 14.06 1.94 2.40
N GLN A 61 13.28 2.94 1.97
CA GLN A 61 13.53 3.77 0.80
C GLN A 61 13.86 2.95 -0.45
N LYS A 62 13.15 1.84 -0.64
CA LYS A 62 13.48 0.84 -1.65
C LYS A 62 12.25 0.46 -2.47
N ASP A 63 12.42 0.45 -3.78
CA ASP A 63 11.41 -0.07 -4.69
C ASP A 63 11.38 -1.60 -4.54
N VAL A 64 10.20 -2.13 -4.20
CA VAL A 64 10.01 -3.57 -3.91
C VAL A 64 9.52 -4.36 -5.12
N GLY A 65 9.14 -3.66 -6.20
CA GLY A 65 8.79 -4.25 -7.48
C GLY A 65 7.66 -3.49 -8.19
N GLU A 66 7.22 -4.06 -9.31
CA GLU A 66 6.11 -3.59 -10.10
C GLU A 66 4.94 -4.57 -10.05
N PHE A 67 3.73 -4.04 -9.94
CA PHE A 67 2.52 -4.81 -9.69
C PHE A 67 1.35 -4.22 -10.50
N ASN A 68 0.53 -5.10 -11.07
CA ASN A 68 -0.55 -4.73 -11.99
C ASN A 68 -1.97 -4.74 -11.40
N LYS A 69 -2.16 -5.36 -10.23
CA LYS A 69 -3.51 -5.61 -9.66
C LYS A 69 -3.58 -5.41 -8.15
N SER A 70 -2.55 -5.85 -7.45
CA SER A 70 -2.49 -5.82 -5.99
C SER A 70 -1.06 -5.94 -5.49
N PHE A 71 -0.86 -5.57 -4.23
CA PHE A 71 0.36 -5.83 -3.50
C PHE A 71 0.03 -6.53 -2.18
N LYS A 72 0.82 -7.56 -1.85
CA LYS A 72 0.69 -8.37 -0.66
C LYS A 72 1.99 -8.32 0.13
N ALA A 73 1.90 -7.96 1.40
CA ALA A 73 3.02 -7.97 2.32
C ALA A 73 2.74 -8.87 3.53
N LYS A 74 3.76 -9.57 4.00
CA LYS A 74 3.76 -10.18 5.32
C LYS A 74 4.15 -9.12 6.34
N VAL A 75 3.29 -8.90 7.32
CA VAL A 75 3.50 -7.91 8.38
C VAL A 75 3.53 -8.66 9.71
N ALA A 76 4.62 -8.50 10.45
CA ALA A 76 4.79 -9.12 11.77
C ALA A 76 3.68 -8.70 12.74
N ARG A 77 3.55 -9.42 13.87
CA ARG A 77 2.59 -9.06 14.93
C ARG A 77 2.73 -7.60 15.33
N HIS A 78 1.61 -6.90 15.47
CA HIS A 78 1.56 -5.47 15.81
C HIS A 78 2.41 -4.57 14.87
N GLY A 79 2.76 -5.09 13.69
CA GLY A 79 3.59 -4.43 12.72
C GLY A 79 2.80 -3.53 11.80
N ALA A 80 3.54 -2.69 11.09
CA ALA A 80 3.02 -1.90 9.99
C ALA A 80 3.99 -1.95 8.82
N MET A 81 3.55 -1.50 7.66
CA MET A 81 4.38 -1.21 6.49
C MET A 81 3.82 0.03 5.82
N LEU A 82 4.69 0.97 5.45
CA LEU A 82 4.31 2.16 4.71
C LEU A 82 4.88 2.09 3.30
N ILE A 83 3.99 2.05 2.30
CA ILE A 83 4.36 2.00 0.90
C ILE A 83 3.84 3.20 0.13
N ARG A 84 4.52 3.50 -0.98
CA ARG A 84 4.06 4.44 -2.00
C ARG A 84 3.86 3.68 -3.31
N ILE A 85 2.72 3.92 -3.96
CA ILE A 85 2.32 3.31 -5.23
C ILE A 85 2.26 4.43 -6.27
N PHE A 86 2.95 4.26 -7.39
CA PHE A 86 2.99 5.24 -8.48
C PHE A 86 3.17 4.54 -9.83
N PRO A 87 2.79 5.18 -10.95
CA PRO A 87 2.88 4.54 -12.26
C PRO A 87 4.30 4.02 -12.50
N SER A 88 4.40 2.78 -12.98
CA SER A 88 5.70 2.27 -13.44
C SER A 88 6.16 3.12 -14.63
N ASP A 89 7.45 3.44 -14.66
CA ASP A 89 8.08 4.03 -15.84
C ASP A 89 8.05 2.98 -16.95
N ALA A 90 6.92 2.90 -17.66
CA ALA A 90 6.85 2.18 -18.91
C ALA A 90 7.90 2.82 -19.81
N LYS A 91 8.99 2.09 -20.07
CA LYS A 91 9.90 2.45 -21.16
C LYS A 91 9.02 2.66 -22.40
N LYS A 92 8.95 3.92 -22.84
CA LYS A 92 8.50 4.27 -24.19
C LYS A 92 9.39 3.59 -25.21
#